data_AF-A0A5D2GUA7-F1
#
_entry.id   AF-A0A5D2GUA7-F1
#
_cell.length_a   1.000
_cell.length_b   1.000
_cell.length_c   1.000
_cell.angle_alpha   90.00
_cell.angle_beta   90.00
_cell.angle_gamma   90.00
#
_symmetry.space_group_name_H-M   'P 1'
#
loop_
_entity.id
_entity.type
_entity.pdbx_description
1 polymer ?
#
loop_
_entity_poly.entity_id
_entity_poly.type
_entity_poly.pdbx_seq_one_letter_code
_entity_poly.pdbx_strand_id
1 'polypeptide(L)'
;MVDPANTPLGKMLLEEITPVVMVLCTPLVEESCLKNGLSFVQMLSPFCDFTNIDVPVRTASDQPYRLHKFKLRLFYASDIWQPNLEVAKERLKQVITKAGEDDFPEISSDLPQVNDLLSRHESEILPTWFQFFNKELVRTLSFSDHEAFDHPVACLLVVSSCDEEPINRFLDLFNTNKLPSLLNDGAMDPKILKHYLLVHDNQDGASEKSLGLLFNKMLRDVVFGG
;
A
#
# COMPACT_ATOMS: atom_id res chain seq x y z
N MET A 1 -12.59 14.49 -27.21
CA MET A 1 -12.47 14.84 -25.78
C MET A 1 -11.47 13.85 -25.19
N VAL A 2 -10.37 14.32 -24.60
CA VAL A 2 -9.39 13.43 -23.98
C VAL A 2 -10.05 12.80 -22.76
N ASP A 3 -9.99 11.48 -22.64
CA ASP A 3 -10.45 10.78 -21.44
C ASP A 3 -9.69 11.35 -20.22
N PRO A 4 -10.38 11.89 -19.20
CA PRO A 4 -9.73 12.46 -18.02
C PRO A 4 -8.76 11.48 -17.34
N ALA A 5 -8.99 10.16 -17.45
CA ALA A 5 -8.09 9.12 -16.94
C ALA A 5 -6.72 9.09 -17.65
N ASN A 6 -6.63 9.60 -18.89
CA ASN A 6 -5.39 9.61 -19.66
C ASN A 6 -4.56 10.89 -19.47
N THR A 7 -5.07 11.87 -18.74
CA THR A 7 -4.31 13.06 -18.36
C THR A 7 -3.20 12.71 -17.35
N PRO A 8 -2.08 13.46 -17.28
CA PRO A 8 -1.03 13.21 -16.29
C PRO A 8 -1.56 13.23 -14.85
N LEU A 9 -2.45 14.18 -14.54
CA LEU A 9 -3.12 14.26 -13.25
C LEU A 9 -4.03 13.06 -13.00
N GLY A 10 -4.84 12.65 -14.00
CA GLY A 10 -5.71 11.49 -13.90
C GLY A 10 -4.95 10.20 -13.60
N LYS A 11 -3.81 9.99 -14.28
CA LYS A 11 -2.92 8.85 -14.01
C LYS A 11 -2.36 8.89 -12.59
N MET A 12 -1.87 10.05 -12.14
CA MET A 12 -1.35 10.23 -10.78
C MET A 12 -2.43 9.92 -9.73
N LEU A 13 -3.65 10.40 -9.91
CA LEU A 13 -4.77 10.15 -8.99
C LEU A 13 -5.13 8.65 -8.95
N LEU A 14 -5.15 7.98 -10.10
CA LEU A 14 -5.44 6.54 -10.18
C LEU A 14 -4.34 5.68 -9.53
N GLU A 15 -3.10 6.16 -9.50
CA GLU A 15 -1.97 5.44 -8.90
C GLU A 15 -1.86 5.64 -7.39
N GLU A 16 -2.13 6.86 -6.92
CA GLU A 16 -1.92 7.27 -5.53
C GLU A 16 -3.21 7.17 -4.68
N ILE A 17 -4.38 7.56 -5.21
CA ILE A 17 -5.66 7.50 -4.47
C ILE A 17 -6.29 6.12 -4.65
N THR A 18 -5.68 5.15 -3.97
CA THR A 18 -6.10 3.74 -3.99
C THR A 18 -6.32 3.24 -2.57
N PRO A 19 -7.26 2.31 -2.34
CA PRO A 19 -7.57 1.86 -0.98
C PRO A 19 -6.35 1.29 -0.26
N VAL A 20 -6.20 1.68 1.00
CA VAL A 20 -5.13 1.20 1.89
C VAL A 20 -5.60 -0.02 2.68
N VAL A 21 -4.75 -1.03 2.74
CA VAL A 21 -4.92 -2.20 3.61
C VAL A 21 -3.76 -2.24 4.60
N MET A 22 -4.10 -2.16 5.88
CA MET A 22 -3.14 -2.28 6.97
C MET A 22 -2.71 -3.73 7.13
N VAL A 23 -1.44 -3.99 7.41
CA VAL A 23 -0.90 -5.33 7.65
C VAL A 23 -0.33 -5.42 9.05
N LEU A 24 -0.77 -6.43 9.79
CA LEU A 24 -0.28 -6.82 11.10
C LEU A 24 0.22 -8.26 11.02
N CYS A 25 1.52 -8.46 11.17
CA CYS A 25 2.16 -9.77 11.06
C CYS A 25 2.87 -10.17 12.36
N THR A 26 2.97 -11.47 12.62
CA THR A 26 3.91 -12.00 13.63
C THR A 26 5.34 -11.95 13.10
N PRO A 27 6.35 -11.82 13.98
CA PRO A 27 7.75 -11.78 13.55
C PRO A 27 8.18 -13.02 12.76
N LEU A 28 7.63 -14.19 13.08
CA LEU A 28 7.92 -15.44 12.35
C LEU A 28 7.49 -15.40 10.87
N VAL A 29 6.45 -14.63 10.54
CA VAL A 29 6.02 -14.43 9.14
C VAL A 29 7.07 -13.64 8.38
N GLU A 30 7.56 -12.54 8.97
CA GLU A 30 8.61 -11.73 8.35
C GLU A 30 9.91 -12.52 8.22
N GLU A 31 10.32 -13.26 9.25
CA GLU A 31 11.51 -14.13 9.18
C GLU A 31 11.39 -15.15 8.05
N SER A 32 10.22 -15.73 7.85
CA SER A 32 9.97 -16.68 6.75
C SER A 32 10.04 -16.01 5.38
N CYS A 33 9.48 -14.80 5.23
CA CYS A 33 9.53 -14.06 3.97
C CYS A 33 10.94 -13.54 3.65
N LEU A 34 11.68 -13.11 4.68
CA LEU A 34 13.04 -12.60 4.56
C LEU A 34 14.04 -13.68 4.09
N LYS A 35 13.73 -14.97 4.26
CA LYS A 35 14.50 -16.06 3.61
C LYS A 35 14.54 -15.90 2.07
N ASN A 36 13.51 -15.28 1.48
CA ASN A 36 13.43 -14.97 0.05
C ASN A 36 13.95 -13.56 -0.29
N GLY A 37 14.50 -12.82 0.69
CA GLY A 37 15.04 -11.48 0.51
C GLY A 37 13.99 -10.37 0.39
N LEU A 38 12.72 -10.66 0.69
CA LEU A 38 11.61 -9.71 0.60
C LEU A 38 10.85 -9.66 1.93
N SER A 39 10.36 -8.48 2.31
CA SER A 39 9.36 -8.37 3.37
C SER A 39 8.01 -8.94 2.93
N PHE A 40 7.15 -9.29 3.88
CA PHE A 40 5.83 -9.84 3.57
C PHE A 40 5.00 -8.91 2.65
N VAL A 41 4.99 -7.60 2.94
CA VAL A 41 4.29 -6.60 2.10
C VAL A 41 4.88 -6.54 0.68
N GLN A 42 6.21 -6.59 0.54
CA GLN A 42 6.85 -6.64 -0.78
C GLN A 42 6.50 -7.91 -1.56
N MET A 43 6.40 -9.05 -0.87
CA MET A 43 5.98 -10.32 -1.47
C MET A 43 4.55 -10.25 -2.03
N LEU A 44 3.66 -9.51 -1.36
CA LEU A 44 2.27 -9.32 -1.80
C LEU A 44 2.08 -8.22 -2.85
N SER A 45 3.02 -7.27 -2.96
CA SER A 45 2.91 -6.12 -3.86
C SER A 45 2.51 -6.47 -5.32
N PRO A 46 3.01 -7.55 -5.94
CA PRO A 46 2.62 -7.92 -7.31
C PRO A 46 1.15 -8.32 -7.43
N PHE A 47 0.52 -8.79 -6.35
CA PHE A 47 -0.87 -9.23 -6.31
C PHE A 47 -1.84 -8.12 -5.92
N CYS A 48 -1.34 -6.89 -5.77
CA CYS A 48 -2.14 -5.73 -5.38
C CYS A 48 -2.58 -4.88 -6.59
N ASP A 49 -2.15 -5.21 -7.81
CA ASP A 49 -2.55 -4.52 -9.04
C ASP A 49 -3.36 -5.46 -9.93
N PHE A 50 -4.68 -5.22 -9.94
CA PHE A 50 -5.64 -5.98 -10.72
C PHE A 50 -5.91 -5.24 -12.02
N THR A 51 -5.30 -5.73 -13.11
CA THR A 51 -5.58 -5.27 -14.46
C THR A 51 -6.50 -6.27 -15.17
N ASN A 52 -7.42 -5.77 -16.01
CA ASN A 52 -8.34 -6.57 -16.82
C ASN A 52 -9.40 -7.38 -16.04
N ILE A 53 -9.85 -6.83 -14.92
CA ILE A 53 -11.03 -7.36 -14.24
C ILE A 53 -12.33 -6.85 -14.92
N ASP A 54 -13.43 -7.57 -14.76
CA ASP A 54 -14.76 -7.12 -15.21
C ASP A 54 -15.78 -7.36 -14.09
N VAL A 55 -15.62 -6.60 -13.00
CA VAL A 55 -16.48 -6.74 -11.82
C VAL A 55 -17.59 -5.68 -11.89
N PRO A 56 -18.88 -6.07 -11.94
CA PRO A 56 -19.98 -5.13 -11.87
C PRO A 56 -20.15 -4.62 -10.43
N VAL A 57 -19.91 -3.34 -10.23
CA VAL A 57 -20.16 -2.62 -8.98
C VAL A 57 -21.49 -1.89 -9.10
N ARG A 58 -22.41 -2.17 -8.19
CA ARG A 58 -23.67 -1.43 -8.08
C ARG A 58 -23.43 -0.20 -7.24
N THR A 59 -23.62 0.98 -7.82
CA THR A 59 -23.61 2.24 -7.08
C THR A 59 -25.01 2.53 -6.54
N ALA A 60 -25.15 3.50 -5.62
CA ALA A 60 -26.45 3.93 -5.11
C ALA A 60 -27.42 4.43 -6.20
N SER A 61 -26.90 4.76 -7.39
CA SER A 61 -27.69 5.16 -8.56
C SER A 61 -28.28 4.00 -9.36
N ASP A 62 -28.05 2.75 -8.93
CA ASP A 62 -28.46 1.49 -9.58
C ASP A 62 -27.91 1.28 -11.01
N GLN A 63 -27.03 2.18 -11.49
CA GLN A 63 -26.27 1.95 -12.70
C GLN A 63 -25.05 1.05 -12.38
N PRO A 64 -24.92 -0.11 -13.05
CA PRO A 64 -23.79 -1.00 -12.85
C PRO A 64 -22.53 -0.38 -13.48
N TYR A 65 -21.58 0.01 -12.64
CA TYR A 65 -20.25 0.44 -13.05
C TYR A 65 -19.33 -0.78 -13.13
N ARG A 66 -18.65 -0.98 -14.26
CA ARG A 66 -17.72 -2.10 -14.42
C ARG A 66 -16.32 -1.66 -14.06
N LEU A 67 -15.74 -2.35 -13.09
CA LEU A 67 -14.42 -2.03 -12.58
C LEU A 67 -13.39 -2.84 -13.37
N HIS A 68 -12.56 -2.13 -14.16
CA HIS A 68 -11.57 -2.72 -15.07
C HIS A 68 -10.15 -2.75 -14.53
N LYS A 69 -9.84 -1.82 -13.64
CA LYS A 69 -8.55 -1.69 -12.96
C LYS A 69 -8.81 -1.40 -11.49
N PHE A 70 -8.17 -2.16 -10.62
CA PHE A 70 -8.22 -1.95 -9.18
C PHE A 70 -6.81 -2.11 -8.62
N LYS A 71 -6.40 -1.19 -7.77
CA LYS A 71 -5.11 -1.29 -7.10
C LYS A 71 -5.30 -1.10 -5.61
N LEU A 72 -4.51 -1.82 -4.84
CA LEU A 72 -4.45 -1.73 -3.38
C LEU A 72 -3.06 -1.29 -2.95
N ARG A 73 -2.99 -0.58 -1.83
CA ARG A 73 -1.72 -0.27 -1.16
C ARG A 73 -1.66 -0.97 0.18
N LEU A 74 -0.58 -1.68 0.42
CA LEU A 74 -0.33 -2.38 1.68
C LEU A 74 0.67 -1.58 2.51
N PHE A 75 0.33 -1.36 3.78
CA PHE A 75 1.21 -0.69 4.74
C PHE A 75 1.23 -1.46 6.05
N TYR A 76 2.40 -1.54 6.68
CA TYR A 76 2.47 -2.01 8.06
C TYR A 76 1.84 -0.98 8.99
N ALA A 77 1.29 -1.44 10.11
CA ALA A 77 0.78 -0.55 11.14
C ALA A 77 1.81 0.49 11.63
N SER A 78 3.10 0.13 11.64
CA SER A 78 4.20 1.03 12.02
C SER A 78 4.43 2.18 11.03
N ASP A 79 3.98 2.04 9.78
CA ASP A 79 4.24 2.99 8.70
C ASP A 79 3.05 3.95 8.48
N ILE A 80 1.93 3.69 9.16
CA ILE A 80 0.70 4.50 9.12
C ILE A 80 0.83 5.58 10.18
N TRP A 81 1.57 6.63 9.87
CA TRP A 81 1.69 7.82 10.71
C TRP A 81 2.08 9.02 9.85
N GLN A 82 1.72 10.22 10.32
CA GLN A 82 2.08 11.45 9.63
C GLN A 82 3.41 11.99 10.14
N PRO A 83 4.41 12.22 9.27
CA PRO A 83 5.67 12.83 9.68
C PRO A 83 5.51 14.30 10.09
N ASN A 84 6.36 14.75 11.03
CA ASN A 84 6.41 16.16 11.40
C ASN A 84 6.81 17.02 10.19
N LEU A 85 6.25 18.23 10.11
CA LEU A 85 6.44 19.19 9.01
C LEU A 85 7.92 19.48 8.70
N GLU A 86 8.79 19.52 9.71
CA GLU A 86 10.22 19.77 9.50
C GLU A 86 10.90 18.59 8.79
N VAL A 87 10.63 17.37 9.24
CA VAL A 87 11.15 16.13 8.64
C VAL A 87 10.62 15.95 7.23
N ALA A 88 9.33 16.22 7.04
CA ALA A 88 8.65 16.27 5.76
C ALA A 88 9.34 17.20 4.75
N LYS A 89 9.61 18.45 5.15
CA LYS A 89 10.28 19.44 4.31
C LYS A 89 11.70 19.04 3.94
N GLU A 90 12.46 18.51 4.91
CA GLU A 90 13.84 18.09 4.66
C GLU A 90 13.89 16.89 3.71
N ARG A 91 13.01 15.91 3.90
CA ARG A 91 12.89 14.74 3.02
C ARG A 91 12.51 15.16 1.59
N LEU A 92 11.58 16.09 1.44
CA LEU A 92 11.19 16.63 0.14
C LEU A 92 12.36 17.35 -0.55
N LYS A 93 13.11 18.17 0.20
CA LYS A 93 14.31 18.85 -0.31
C LYS A 93 15.37 17.86 -0.77
N GLN A 94 15.60 16.78 -0.03
CA GLN A 94 16.55 15.72 -0.41
C GLN A 94 16.14 15.04 -1.71
N VAL A 95 14.85 14.71 -1.88
CA VAL A 95 14.33 14.09 -3.11
C VAL A 95 14.48 15.02 -4.31
N ILE A 96 14.17 16.32 -4.16
CA ILE A 96 14.36 17.30 -5.24
C ILE A 96 15.84 17.45 -5.60
N THR A 97 16.72 17.54 -4.60
CA THR A 97 18.17 17.72 -4.82
C THR A 97 18.73 16.52 -5.57
N LYS A 98 18.41 15.30 -5.13
CA LYS A 98 18.84 14.06 -5.79
C LYS A 98 18.33 13.96 -7.22
N ALA A 99 17.06 14.25 -7.45
CA ALA A 99 16.50 14.22 -8.80
C ALA A 99 17.13 15.28 -9.72
N GLY A 100 17.49 16.45 -9.17
CA GLY A 100 18.25 17.47 -9.89
C GLY A 100 19.69 17.05 -10.21
N GLU A 101 20.35 16.30 -9.33
CA GLU A 101 21.68 15.74 -9.63
C GLU A 101 21.62 14.65 -10.72
N ASP A 102 20.58 13.81 -10.70
CA ASP A 102 20.38 12.72 -11.66
C ASP A 102 19.94 13.23 -13.06
N ASP A 103 19.16 14.32 -13.14
CA ASP A 103 18.72 14.94 -14.42
C ASP A 103 19.81 15.81 -15.07
N PHE A 104 20.80 16.28 -14.29
CA PHE A 104 21.87 17.16 -14.77
C PHE A 104 23.31 16.63 -14.53
N PRO A 105 23.68 15.39 -14.90
CA PRO A 105 25.06 14.92 -14.74
C PRO A 105 26.07 15.65 -15.65
N GLU A 106 25.63 16.17 -16.81
CA GLU A 106 26.50 16.82 -17.79
C GLU A 106 25.80 17.98 -18.51
N ILE A 107 25.82 19.19 -17.92
CA ILE A 107 25.79 20.42 -18.73
C ILE A 107 27.21 20.58 -19.31
N SER A 108 27.55 19.71 -20.24
CA SER A 108 28.76 19.78 -21.05
C SER A 108 28.41 19.20 -22.41
N SER A 109 28.39 20.08 -23.41
CA SER A 109 28.11 19.89 -24.84
C SER A 109 26.63 19.76 -25.25
N ASP A 110 26.15 20.87 -25.83
CA ASP A 110 25.02 21.01 -26.77
C ASP A 110 23.59 21.01 -26.21
N LEU A 111 23.11 22.21 -25.85
CA LEU A 111 21.69 22.52 -25.68
C LEU A 111 20.93 22.21 -27.00
N PRO A 112 19.83 21.42 -26.96
CA PRO A 112 18.95 21.27 -28.12
C PRO A 112 18.37 22.63 -28.51
N GLN A 113 18.32 22.93 -29.81
CA GLN A 113 17.75 24.17 -30.32
C GLN A 113 16.33 24.35 -29.81
N VAL A 114 16.02 25.54 -29.28
CA VAL A 114 14.74 25.94 -28.65
C VAL A 114 13.48 25.54 -29.47
N ASN A 115 13.61 25.41 -30.78
CA ASN A 115 12.53 24.95 -31.68
C ASN A 115 12.07 23.50 -31.43
N ASP A 116 12.94 22.62 -30.94
CA ASP A 116 12.62 21.19 -30.72
C ASP A 116 11.89 20.96 -29.37
N LEU A 117 11.91 21.95 -28.48
CA LEU A 117 11.15 21.95 -27.23
C LEU A 117 9.69 22.38 -27.42
N LEU A 118 9.41 23.17 -28.45
CA LEU A 118 8.06 23.67 -28.76
C LEU A 118 7.23 22.66 -29.57
N SER A 119 7.87 21.66 -30.17
CA SER A 119 7.22 20.55 -30.90
C SER A 119 6.86 19.36 -30.00
N ARG A 120 7.42 19.30 -28.78
CA ARG A 120 7.16 18.24 -27.79
C ARG A 120 5.86 18.48 -27.05
N HIS A 121 5.11 17.41 -26.80
CA HIS A 121 3.88 17.48 -25.99
C HIS A 121 4.21 17.98 -24.57
N GLU A 122 3.35 18.76 -23.93
CA GLU A 122 3.55 19.31 -22.56
C GLU A 122 3.96 18.24 -21.52
N SER A 123 3.50 17.00 -21.70
CA SER A 123 3.87 15.84 -20.88
C SER A 123 5.32 15.38 -21.02
N GLU A 124 6.03 15.75 -22.10
CA GLU A 124 7.46 15.49 -22.31
C GLU A 124 8.35 16.65 -21.84
N ILE A 125 7.76 17.79 -21.44
CA ILE A 125 8.47 18.99 -20.99
C ILE A 125 8.59 19.02 -19.46
N LEU A 126 7.89 18.15 -18.73
CA LEU A 126 7.88 18.12 -17.28
C LEU A 126 9.23 17.60 -16.74
N PRO A 127 9.97 18.39 -15.94
CA PRO A 127 11.22 17.93 -15.33
C PRO A 127 10.99 16.69 -14.46
N THR A 128 11.94 15.75 -14.42
CA THR A 128 11.70 14.50 -13.67
C THR A 128 11.63 14.74 -12.17
N TRP A 129 12.37 15.73 -11.66
CA TRP A 129 12.28 16.18 -10.26
C TRP A 129 10.85 16.53 -9.83
N PHE A 130 10.01 17.06 -10.74
CA PHE A 130 8.64 17.43 -10.41
C PHE A 130 7.75 16.20 -10.18
N GLN A 131 8.01 15.10 -10.90
CA GLN A 131 7.31 13.84 -10.67
C GLN A 131 7.68 13.24 -9.31
N PHE A 132 8.99 13.22 -8.98
CA PHE A 132 9.46 12.76 -7.68
C PHE A 132 8.95 13.63 -6.53
N PHE A 133 8.93 14.96 -6.73
CA PHE A 133 8.37 15.91 -5.79
C PHE A 133 6.90 15.61 -5.49
N ASN A 134 6.06 15.46 -6.53
CA ASN A 134 4.63 15.18 -6.33
C ASN A 134 4.41 13.86 -5.60
N LYS A 135 5.15 12.81 -5.98
CA LYS A 135 5.06 11.51 -5.32
C LYS A 135 5.45 11.59 -3.85
N GLU A 136 6.51 12.32 -3.53
CA GLU A 136 6.97 12.46 -2.15
C GLU A 136 6.07 13.37 -1.33
N LEU A 137 5.54 14.43 -1.94
CA LEU A 137 4.55 15.31 -1.33
C LEU A 137 3.30 14.53 -0.92
N VAL A 138 2.74 13.72 -1.82
CA VAL A 138 1.58 12.87 -1.53
C VAL A 138 1.88 11.94 -0.36
N ARG A 139 2.99 11.19 -0.42
CA ARG A 139 3.41 10.28 0.66
C ARG A 139 3.59 10.95 2.01
N THR A 140 4.05 12.19 2.02
CA THR A 140 4.33 12.95 3.24
C THR A 140 3.04 13.49 3.88
N LEU A 141 2.02 13.73 3.06
CA LEU A 141 0.71 14.20 3.50
C LEU A 141 -0.25 13.06 3.83
N SER A 142 0.13 11.80 3.51
CA SER A 142 -0.69 10.63 3.80
C SER A 142 -0.93 10.40 5.29
N PHE A 143 -2.04 9.73 5.58
CA PHE A 143 -2.46 9.33 6.92
C PHE A 143 -2.73 10.53 7.84
N SER A 144 -3.32 11.58 7.29
CA SER A 144 -3.70 12.76 8.06
C SER A 144 -5.06 12.55 8.72
N ASP A 145 -5.27 13.18 9.88
CA ASP A 145 -6.54 13.13 10.62
C ASP A 145 -7.70 13.82 9.88
N HIS A 146 -7.40 14.61 8.85
CA HIS A 146 -8.36 15.47 8.14
C HIS A 146 -8.77 14.95 6.76
N GLU A 147 -8.27 13.79 6.34
CA GLU A 147 -8.61 13.12 5.08
C GLU A 147 -8.84 11.63 5.34
N ALA A 148 -9.53 10.93 4.43
CA ALA A 148 -9.86 9.50 4.60
C ALA A 148 -9.46 8.64 3.38
N PHE A 149 -8.70 9.20 2.44
CA PHE A 149 -8.17 8.49 1.27
C PHE A 149 -7.06 7.51 1.63
N ASP A 150 -6.19 7.87 2.58
CA ASP A 150 -5.11 7.01 3.05
C ASP A 150 -5.46 6.23 4.31
N HIS A 151 -6.66 6.42 4.88
CA HIS A 151 -7.12 5.62 6.02
C HIS A 151 -7.33 4.16 5.60
N PRO A 152 -6.76 3.18 6.32
CA PRO A 152 -6.92 1.78 5.96
C PRO A 152 -8.39 1.34 5.97
N VAL A 153 -8.88 0.78 4.86
CA VAL A 153 -10.26 0.28 4.79
C VAL A 153 -10.40 -1.15 5.32
N ALA A 154 -9.28 -1.87 5.39
CA ALA A 154 -9.20 -3.22 5.89
C ALA A 154 -7.86 -3.48 6.60
N CYS A 155 -7.83 -4.51 7.44
CA CYS A 155 -6.65 -5.01 8.11
C CYS A 155 -6.42 -6.48 7.77
N LEU A 156 -5.24 -6.79 7.29
CA LEU A 156 -4.75 -8.14 7.10
C LEU A 156 -3.96 -8.56 8.35
N LEU A 157 -4.53 -9.51 9.10
CA LEU A 157 -3.88 -10.15 10.24
C LEU A 157 -3.18 -11.40 9.74
N VAL A 158 -1.87 -11.47 9.92
CA VAL A 158 -1.02 -12.52 9.36
C VAL A 158 -0.26 -13.22 10.49
N VAL A 159 -0.45 -14.52 10.62
CA VAL A 159 0.21 -15.35 11.64
C VAL A 159 0.90 -16.52 10.96
N SER A 160 2.05 -16.93 11.51
CA SER A 160 2.75 -18.11 11.03
C SER A 160 2.13 -19.37 11.62
N SER A 161 2.07 -20.45 10.84
CA SER A 161 1.69 -21.78 11.33
C SER A 161 2.64 -22.31 12.42
N CYS A 162 3.85 -21.76 12.49
CA CYS A 162 4.88 -22.15 13.45
C CYS A 162 4.80 -21.34 14.75
N ASP A 163 3.90 -20.34 14.83
CA ASP A 163 3.62 -19.64 16.08
C ASP A 163 2.96 -20.59 17.09
N GLU A 164 3.34 -20.45 18.37
CA GLU A 164 2.61 -21.11 19.46
C GLU A 164 1.21 -20.52 19.58
N GLU A 165 0.19 -21.40 19.51
CA GLU A 165 -1.23 -21.03 19.55
C GLU A 165 -1.62 -19.92 18.55
N PRO A 166 -1.58 -20.20 17.23
CA PRO A 166 -1.75 -19.17 16.19
C PRO A 166 -3.11 -18.46 16.25
N ILE A 167 -4.14 -19.13 16.78
CA ILE A 167 -5.48 -18.55 16.97
C ILE A 167 -5.47 -17.41 18.00
N ASN A 168 -4.80 -17.61 19.13
CA ASN A 168 -4.70 -16.60 20.17
C ASN A 168 -3.88 -15.40 19.67
N ARG A 169 -2.82 -15.67 18.89
CA ARG A 169 -2.01 -14.61 18.25
C ARG A 169 -2.81 -13.71 17.32
N PHE A 170 -3.80 -14.24 16.57
CA PHE A 170 -4.67 -13.39 15.75
C PHE A 170 -5.46 -12.38 16.58
N LEU A 171 -5.97 -12.79 17.74
CA LEU A 171 -6.69 -11.90 18.65
C LEU A 171 -5.73 -10.86 19.27
N ASP A 172 -4.56 -11.32 19.71
CA ASP A 172 -3.56 -10.44 20.33
C ASP A 172 -3.06 -9.37 19.37
N LEU A 173 -2.78 -9.72 18.10
CA LEU A 173 -2.26 -8.79 17.10
C LEU A 173 -3.12 -7.53 16.97
N PHE A 174 -4.44 -7.68 16.91
CA PHE A 174 -5.36 -6.55 16.77
C PHE A 174 -5.59 -5.80 18.09
N ASN A 175 -5.39 -6.46 19.24
CA ASN A 175 -5.56 -5.86 20.56
C ASN A 175 -4.30 -5.13 21.07
N THR A 176 -3.17 -5.26 20.37
CA THR A 176 -1.92 -4.63 20.81
C THR A 176 -1.97 -3.10 20.67
N ASN A 177 -1.32 -2.39 21.60
CA ASN A 177 -1.04 -0.95 21.52
C ASN A 177 -0.16 -0.53 20.31
N LYS A 178 0.06 -1.43 19.35
CA LYS A 178 0.82 -1.20 18.11
C LYS A 178 -0.08 -0.70 16.97
N LEU A 179 -1.36 -0.48 17.23
CA LEU A 179 -2.24 0.16 16.27
C LEU A 179 -1.83 1.63 16.05
N PRO A 180 -1.99 2.15 14.83
CA PRO A 180 -1.77 3.56 14.52
C PRO A 180 -2.51 4.50 15.48
N SER A 181 -1.90 5.65 15.81
CA SER A 181 -2.54 6.65 16.67
C SER A 181 -3.89 7.11 16.11
N LEU A 182 -4.03 7.16 14.78
CA LEU A 182 -5.28 7.44 14.07
C LEU A 182 -6.49 6.61 14.57
N LEU A 183 -6.27 5.34 14.90
CA LEU A 183 -7.32 4.46 15.45
C LEU A 183 -7.62 4.77 16.92
N ASN A 184 -6.59 5.11 17.70
CA ASN A 184 -6.72 5.36 19.13
C ASN A 184 -7.32 6.74 19.42
N ASP A 185 -7.01 7.74 18.59
CA ASP A 185 -7.47 9.12 18.73
C ASP A 185 -8.88 9.32 18.13
N GLY A 186 -9.46 8.28 17.52
CA GLY A 186 -10.81 8.28 16.96
C GLY A 186 -10.92 9.00 15.62
N ALA A 187 -9.80 9.32 14.97
CA ALA A 187 -9.77 9.87 13.61
C ALA A 187 -10.21 8.83 12.56
N MET A 188 -10.01 7.55 12.87
CA MET A 188 -10.32 6.41 12.00
C MET A 188 -11.33 5.46 12.66
N ASP A 189 -12.19 4.82 11.85
CA ASP A 189 -13.15 3.82 12.36
C ASP A 189 -12.42 2.58 12.94
N PRO A 190 -12.61 2.23 14.23
CA PRO A 190 -12.02 1.02 14.80
C PRO A 190 -12.60 -0.28 14.23
N LYS A 191 -13.75 -0.23 13.56
CA LYS A 191 -14.46 -1.40 12.99
C LYS A 191 -14.11 -1.66 11.53
N ILE A 192 -12.82 -1.57 11.20
CA ILE A 192 -12.35 -1.97 9.87
C ILE A 192 -12.51 -3.47 9.59
N LEU A 193 -12.67 -3.80 8.31
CA LEU A 193 -12.77 -5.18 7.84
C LEU A 193 -11.48 -5.94 8.17
N LYS A 194 -11.59 -7.14 8.77
CA LYS A 194 -10.45 -7.97 9.17
C LYS A 194 -10.36 -9.19 8.27
N HIS A 195 -9.21 -9.40 7.65
CA HIS A 195 -8.88 -10.61 6.91
C HIS A 195 -7.79 -11.38 7.64
N TYR A 196 -8.02 -12.67 7.86
CA TYR A 196 -7.10 -13.54 8.59
C TYR A 196 -6.33 -14.41 7.59
N LEU A 197 -5.00 -14.34 7.64
CA LEU A 197 -4.10 -15.10 6.79
C LEU A 197 -3.16 -15.94 7.65
N LEU A 198 -3.15 -17.25 7.40
CA LEU A 198 -2.20 -18.16 8.00
C LEU A 198 -1.10 -18.47 6.98
N VAL A 199 0.14 -18.14 7.32
CA VAL A 199 1.32 -18.39 6.47
C VAL A 199 2.01 -19.64 6.95
N HIS A 200 2.32 -20.55 6.02
CA HIS A 200 3.09 -21.76 6.31
C HIS A 200 4.34 -21.78 5.44
N ASP A 201 5.50 -22.00 6.08
CA ASP A 201 6.74 -22.25 5.36
C ASP A 201 6.82 -23.74 5.00
N ASN A 202 6.84 -24.04 3.69
CA ASN A 202 6.86 -25.41 3.19
C ASN A 202 8.16 -26.17 3.54
N GLN A 203 9.21 -25.48 3.99
CA GLN A 203 10.45 -26.12 4.45
C GLN A 203 10.31 -26.77 5.84
N ASP A 204 9.31 -26.37 6.63
CA ASP A 204 9.16 -26.84 8.03
C ASP A 204 8.53 -28.24 8.14
N GLY A 205 8.17 -28.88 7.02
CA GLY A 205 7.83 -30.29 6.96
C GLY A 205 6.53 -30.71 7.68
N ALA A 206 5.71 -29.75 8.12
CA ALA A 206 4.42 -30.05 8.72
C ALA A 206 3.46 -30.66 7.69
N SER A 207 2.78 -31.75 8.04
CA SER A 207 1.85 -32.42 7.12
C SER A 207 0.69 -31.49 6.76
N GLU A 208 0.35 -31.37 5.47
CA GLU A 208 -0.82 -30.61 4.96
C GLU A 208 -2.13 -30.91 5.73
N LYS A 209 -2.27 -32.13 6.26
CA LYS A 209 -3.42 -32.51 7.09
C LYS A 209 -3.51 -31.73 8.40
N SER A 210 -2.38 -31.45 9.05
CA SER A 210 -2.31 -30.66 10.28
C SER A 210 -2.66 -29.19 10.02
N LEU A 211 -2.21 -28.65 8.88
CA LEU A 211 -2.56 -27.30 8.42
C LEU A 211 -4.04 -27.17 8.10
N GLY A 212 -4.62 -28.17 7.42
CA GLY A 212 -6.06 -28.21 7.15
C GLY A 212 -6.90 -28.27 8.42
N LEU A 213 -6.45 -28.97 9.46
CA LEU A 213 -7.13 -29.00 10.76
C LEU A 213 -7.03 -27.65 11.49
N LEU A 214 -5.85 -27.03 11.50
CA LEU A 214 -5.64 -25.69 12.06
C LEU A 214 -6.48 -24.63 11.34
N PHE A 215 -6.55 -24.68 10.01
CA PHE A 215 -7.38 -23.79 9.21
C PHE A 215 -8.87 -23.96 9.52
N ASN A 216 -9.37 -25.20 9.60
CA ASN A 216 -10.76 -25.48 9.99
C ASN A 216 -11.07 -25.08 11.44
N LYS A 217 -10.06 -25.11 12.33
CA LYS A 217 -10.19 -24.61 13.69
C LYS A 217 -10.26 -23.08 13.70
N MET A 218 -9.41 -22.41 12.92
CA MET A 218 -9.43 -20.94 12.74
C MET A 218 -10.77 -20.45 12.19
N LEU A 219 -11.31 -21.09 11.14
CA LEU A 219 -12.62 -20.74 10.59
C LEU A 219 -13.71 -20.79 11.68
N ARG A 220 -13.73 -21.85 12.50
CA ARG A 220 -14.72 -22.00 13.57
C ARG A 220 -14.56 -20.98 14.69
N ASP A 221 -13.34 -20.81 15.20
CA ASP A 221 -13.11 -20.07 16.44
C ASP A 221 -12.99 -18.56 16.21
N VAL A 222 -12.47 -18.13 15.05
CA VAL A 222 -12.19 -16.72 14.76
C VAL A 222 -13.23 -16.10 13.83
N VAL A 223 -13.69 -16.84 12.82
CA VAL A 223 -14.58 -16.29 11.78
C VAL A 223 -16.07 -16.48 12.12
N PHE A 224 -16.44 -17.59 12.75
CA PHE A 224 -17.83 -17.88 13.13
C PHE A 224 -18.13 -17.68 14.63
N GLY A 225 -17.11 -17.51 15.46
CA GLY A 225 -17.24 -17.37 16.92
C GLY A 225 -17.31 -15.95 17.46
N GLY A 226 -17.12 -14.93 16.61
CA GLY A 226 -17.11 -13.51 16.97
C GLY A 226 -18.40 -12.77 16.62
#